data_AF-A0A498D7N6-F1
#
_entry.id   AF-A0A498D7N6-F1
#
_cell.length_a   1.000
_cell.length_b   1.000
_cell.length_c   1.000
_cell.angle_alpha   90.00
_cell.angle_beta   90.00
_cell.angle_gamma   90.00
#
_symmetry.space_group_name_H-M   'P 1'
#
loop_
_entity.id
_entity.type
_entity.pdbx_description
1 polymer ?
#
loop_
_entity_poly.entity_id
_entity_poly.type
_entity_poly.pdbx_seq_one_letter_code
_entity_poly.pdbx_strand_id
1 'polypeptide(L)'
;MDNQSNGILLESGTNELEVILFGLGRGSFAINVLKTREIITPLPIMKIPNSHQYVEGVISLRGEIIPVVKLSDVIQSEQSKDPQNDRFIVAELNGMKIAFRVHSVNRIQRISWEQIEKPNELSAGKQPYATGIIKFDQEMSILLDIERIVVEINPDLGGSADSIQTLGPRERSAKRIVVAEDSAVLRSLLIDTLSEAGYENVKSFQNGREAWEYLVELAEDESTNPTEKVQLLLTDIEMPQMDGHHLTLRVKQHARLKELPVIIFSSLITDDLFHKGEKVGASAQVSKPKLVDLVKEIDKFIL
;
A
#
# COMPACT_ATOMS: atom_id res chain seq x y z
N MET A 1 10.47 -37.58 -5.61
CA MET A 1 9.58 -36.78 -4.76
C MET A 1 10.47 -35.77 -4.10
N ASP A 2 10.51 -34.55 -4.63
CA ASP A 2 11.01 -33.40 -3.89
C ASP A 2 10.19 -32.20 -4.36
N ASN A 3 9.37 -31.73 -3.43
CA ASN A 3 8.36 -30.70 -3.61
C ASN A 3 9.05 -29.36 -3.37
N GLN A 4 9.61 -28.75 -4.42
CA GLN A 4 10.04 -27.36 -4.36
C GLN A 4 8.79 -26.47 -4.41
N SER A 5 8.25 -26.21 -3.23
CA SER A 5 7.34 -25.10 -2.97
C SER A 5 8.04 -23.80 -3.32
N ASN A 6 7.73 -23.27 -4.51
CA ASN A 6 8.02 -21.90 -4.90
C ASN A 6 7.34 -20.96 -3.90
N GLY A 7 8.11 -20.52 -2.91
CA GLY A 7 7.71 -19.45 -2.01
C GLY A 7 7.56 -18.17 -2.82
N ILE A 8 6.31 -17.73 -2.95
CA ILE A 8 5.95 -16.39 -3.37
C ILE A 8 6.44 -15.46 -2.25
N LEU A 9 7.69 -15.02 -2.35
CA LEU A 9 8.27 -14.03 -1.44
C LEU A 9 9.01 -13.00 -2.28
N LEU A 10 8.74 -11.73 -1.99
CA LEU A 10 9.68 -10.63 -2.22
C LEU A 10 11.04 -11.07 -1.66
N GLU A 11 11.93 -11.58 -2.51
CA GLU A 11 13.32 -11.80 -2.15
C GLU A 11 13.90 -10.44 -1.78
N SER A 12 14.01 -10.23 -0.47
CA SER A 12 14.57 -9.04 0.14
C SER A 12 15.92 -8.74 -0.51
N GLY A 13 15.97 -7.73 -1.38
CA GLY A 13 17.21 -7.33 -2.04
C GLY A 13 17.14 -7.13 -3.55
N THR A 14 16.17 -7.71 -4.26
CA THR A 14 16.21 -7.68 -5.73
C THR A 14 15.58 -6.44 -6.38
N ASN A 15 14.92 -5.56 -5.61
CA ASN A 15 14.23 -4.38 -6.14
C ASN A 15 13.21 -4.73 -7.25
N GLU A 16 12.60 -5.92 -7.17
CA GLU A 16 11.65 -6.44 -8.16
C GLU A 16 10.27 -6.70 -7.55
N LEU A 17 9.25 -6.57 -8.40
CA LEU A 17 7.83 -6.68 -8.11
C LEU A 17 7.20 -7.69 -9.08
N GLU A 18 6.31 -8.54 -8.58
CA GLU A 18 5.48 -9.40 -9.43
C GLU A 18 4.10 -8.77 -9.61
N VAL A 19 3.67 -8.64 -10.87
CA VAL A 19 2.39 -8.04 -11.23
C VAL A 19 1.57 -8.96 -12.10
N ILE A 20 0.24 -8.92 -11.95
CA ILE A 20 -0.70 -9.55 -12.86
C ILE A 20 -1.08 -8.53 -13.93
N LEU A 21 -0.80 -8.84 -15.19
CA LEU A 21 -1.25 -8.03 -16.33
C LEU A 21 -2.67 -8.42 -16.74
N PHE A 22 -3.53 -7.42 -16.93
CA PHE A 22 -4.93 -7.60 -17.30
C PHE A 22 -5.44 -6.51 -18.24
N GLY A 23 -6.49 -6.81 -18.99
CA GLY A 23 -7.09 -5.92 -19.98
C GLY A 23 -8.38 -5.26 -19.50
N LEU A 24 -8.53 -3.97 -19.81
CA LEU A 24 -9.78 -3.22 -19.68
C LEU A 24 -9.97 -2.33 -20.92
N GLY A 25 -11.06 -2.56 -21.66
CA GLY A 25 -11.29 -1.95 -22.96
C GLY A 25 -10.11 -2.21 -23.91
N ARG A 26 -9.40 -1.14 -24.29
CA ARG A 26 -8.18 -1.19 -25.10
C ARG A 26 -6.90 -0.98 -24.30
N GLY A 27 -7.01 -0.73 -22.99
CA GLY A 27 -5.87 -0.49 -22.11
C GLY A 27 -5.37 -1.76 -21.44
N SER A 28 -4.07 -1.75 -21.13
CA SER A 28 -3.40 -2.77 -20.32
C SER A 28 -3.10 -2.21 -18.93
N PHE A 29 -3.37 -3.02 -17.91
CA PHE A 29 -3.28 -2.64 -16.51
C PHE A 29 -2.57 -3.72 -15.72
N ALA A 30 -2.09 -3.35 -14.53
CA ALA A 30 -1.36 -4.24 -13.65
C ALA A 30 -1.80 -4.07 -12.20
N ILE A 31 -1.76 -5.15 -11.44
CA ILE A 31 -1.97 -5.19 -10.00
C ILE A 31 -0.85 -6.03 -9.36
N ASN A 32 -0.38 -5.64 -8.17
CA ASN A 32 0.58 -6.44 -7.43
C ASN A 32 0.00 -7.84 -7.10
N VAL A 33 0.78 -8.88 -7.41
CA VAL A 33 0.45 -10.28 -7.06
C VAL A 33 0.24 -10.45 -5.56
N LEU A 34 1.01 -9.76 -4.72
CA LEU A 34 0.92 -9.89 -3.26
C LEU A 34 -0.44 -9.46 -2.70
N LYS A 35 -1.14 -8.57 -3.41
CA LYS A 35 -2.51 -8.13 -3.06
C LYS A 35 -3.57 -9.07 -3.61
N THR A 36 -3.19 -10.07 -4.42
CA THR A 36 -4.10 -10.98 -5.11
C THR A 36 -4.10 -12.36 -4.47
N ARG A 37 -5.29 -12.86 -4.12
CA ARG A 37 -5.51 -14.22 -3.61
C ARG A 37 -5.65 -15.23 -4.74
N GLU A 38 -6.57 -14.98 -5.67
CA GLU A 38 -6.87 -15.88 -6.78
C GLU A 38 -7.55 -15.14 -7.93
N ILE A 39 -7.45 -15.71 -9.14
CA ILE A 39 -8.20 -15.26 -10.32
C ILE A 39 -9.27 -16.31 -10.62
N ILE A 40 -10.52 -15.90 -10.66
CA ILE A 40 -11.66 -16.80 -10.90
C ILE A 40 -12.47 -16.37 -12.13
N THR A 41 -13.26 -17.31 -12.65
CA THR A 41 -14.32 -16.99 -13.61
C THR A 41 -15.44 -16.21 -12.92
N PRO A 42 -16.22 -15.41 -13.65
CA PRO A 42 -17.31 -14.63 -13.06
C PRO A 42 -18.33 -15.52 -12.37
N LEU A 43 -18.70 -15.15 -11.15
CA LEU A 43 -19.79 -15.76 -10.38
C LEU A 43 -21.06 -14.91 -10.51
N PRO A 44 -22.27 -15.49 -10.30
CA PRO A 44 -23.51 -14.72 -10.28
C PRO A 44 -23.46 -13.59 -9.25
N ILE A 45 -23.67 -12.36 -9.71
CA ILE A 45 -23.65 -11.16 -8.85
C ILE A 45 -25.05 -10.87 -8.32
N MET A 46 -25.16 -10.74 -7.01
CA MET A 46 -26.34 -10.22 -6.35
C MET A 46 -26.20 -8.69 -6.19
N LYS A 47 -27.08 -7.93 -6.84
CA LYS A 47 -27.09 -6.46 -6.73
C LYS A 47 -27.49 -6.03 -5.32
N ILE A 48 -26.77 -5.05 -4.80
CA ILE A 48 -27.08 -4.43 -3.51
C ILE A 48 -27.70 -3.05 -3.76
N PRO A 49 -28.87 -2.73 -3.17
CA PRO A 49 -29.43 -1.39 -3.24
C PRO A 49 -28.50 -0.35 -2.58
N ASN A 50 -28.43 0.86 -3.15
CA ASN A 50 -27.62 1.98 -2.64
C ASN A 50 -26.12 1.69 -2.51
N SER A 51 -25.58 0.74 -3.29
CA SER A 51 -24.14 0.53 -3.35
C SER A 51 -23.40 1.70 -4.01
N HIS A 52 -22.11 1.84 -3.71
CA HIS A 52 -21.26 2.79 -4.42
C HIS A 52 -21.30 2.55 -5.94
N GLN A 53 -21.18 3.62 -6.74
CA GLN A 53 -21.31 3.56 -8.21
C GLN A 53 -20.35 2.58 -8.91
N TYR A 54 -19.20 2.28 -8.30
CA TYR A 54 -18.22 1.33 -8.82
C TYR A 54 -18.46 -0.12 -8.37
N VAL A 55 -19.42 -0.35 -7.48
CA VAL A 55 -19.75 -1.68 -6.94
C VAL A 55 -20.91 -2.27 -7.73
N GLU A 56 -20.66 -3.39 -8.42
CA GLU A 56 -21.66 -4.10 -9.21
C GLU A 56 -22.63 -4.90 -8.32
N GLY A 57 -22.17 -5.33 -7.15
CA GLY A 57 -22.91 -6.09 -6.17
C GLY A 57 -21.99 -6.96 -5.32
N VAL A 58 -22.48 -8.13 -4.90
CA VAL A 58 -21.71 -9.13 -4.16
C VAL A 58 -21.81 -10.52 -4.79
N ILE A 59 -20.80 -11.35 -4.53
CA ILE A 59 -20.74 -12.76 -4.90
C ILE A 59 -20.55 -13.63 -3.66
N SER A 60 -20.92 -14.91 -3.74
CA SER A 60 -20.58 -15.91 -2.73
C SER A 60 -19.42 -16.75 -3.24
N LEU A 61 -18.25 -16.64 -2.61
CA LEU A 61 -17.06 -17.43 -2.91
C LEU A 61 -16.74 -18.32 -1.71
N ARG A 62 -16.92 -19.64 -1.88
CA ARG A 62 -16.68 -20.65 -0.83
C ARG A 62 -17.42 -20.32 0.50
N GLY A 63 -18.62 -19.75 0.41
CA GLY A 63 -19.46 -19.40 1.56
C GLY A 63 -19.22 -18.00 2.13
N GLU A 64 -18.19 -17.28 1.66
CA GLU A 64 -17.93 -15.90 2.04
C GLU A 64 -18.58 -14.93 1.05
N ILE A 65 -19.13 -13.82 1.56
CA ILE A 65 -19.72 -12.76 0.73
C ILE A 65 -18.62 -11.75 0.38
N ILE A 66 -18.37 -11.58 -0.91
CA ILE A 66 -17.30 -10.72 -1.43
C ILE A 66 -17.92 -9.62 -2.31
N PRO A 67 -17.65 -8.32 -2.07
CA PRO A 67 -18.05 -7.24 -2.95
C PRO A 67 -17.32 -7.32 -4.29
N VAL A 68 -18.05 -7.02 -5.38
CA VAL A 68 -17.50 -6.96 -6.73
C VAL A 68 -17.41 -5.52 -7.18
N VAL A 69 -16.18 -5.06 -7.42
CA VAL A 69 -15.87 -3.75 -7.99
C VAL A 69 -15.64 -3.90 -9.48
N LYS A 70 -16.34 -3.10 -10.27
CA LYS A 70 -16.22 -3.11 -11.73
C LYS A 70 -15.16 -2.11 -12.18
N LEU A 71 -13.93 -2.60 -12.39
CA LEU A 71 -12.79 -1.71 -12.63
C LEU A 71 -12.95 -0.85 -13.87
N SER A 72 -13.62 -1.33 -14.92
CA SER A 72 -13.92 -0.51 -16.11
C SER A 72 -14.63 0.80 -15.77
N ASP A 73 -15.47 0.79 -14.74
CA ASP A 73 -16.25 1.96 -14.33
C ASP A 73 -15.38 2.91 -13.48
N VAL A 74 -14.47 2.35 -12.68
CA VAL A 74 -13.47 3.09 -11.88
C VAL A 74 -12.53 3.89 -12.79
N ILE A 75 -11.93 3.23 -13.78
CA ILE A 75 -10.96 3.85 -14.69
C ILE A 75 -11.61 4.52 -15.92
N GLN A 76 -12.94 4.51 -15.99
CA GLN A 76 -13.73 5.08 -17.09
C GLN A 76 -13.35 4.51 -18.48
N SER A 77 -13.13 3.20 -18.58
CA SER A 77 -12.80 2.51 -19.84
C SER A 77 -14.04 2.08 -20.64
N GLU A 78 -13.82 1.67 -21.90
CA GLU A 78 -14.83 0.93 -22.66
C GLU A 78 -15.28 -0.32 -21.86
N GLN A 79 -16.56 -0.66 -21.97
CA GLN A 79 -17.16 -1.84 -21.34
C GLN A 79 -16.75 -3.13 -22.06
N SER A 80 -16.79 -4.27 -21.38
CA SER A 80 -16.48 -5.56 -21.98
C SER A 80 -17.45 -5.88 -23.11
N LYS A 81 -16.90 -6.31 -24.26
CA LYS A 81 -17.70 -6.82 -25.38
C LYS A 81 -18.12 -8.28 -25.16
N ASP A 82 -17.51 -8.97 -24.21
CA ASP A 82 -17.81 -10.35 -23.86
C ASP A 82 -17.82 -10.57 -22.34
N PRO A 83 -18.85 -10.07 -21.64
CA PRO A 83 -18.91 -10.09 -20.19
C PRO A 83 -18.87 -11.50 -19.56
N GLN A 84 -19.08 -12.55 -20.36
CA GLN A 84 -19.11 -13.94 -19.93
C GLN A 84 -17.71 -14.52 -19.75
N ASN A 85 -16.74 -13.97 -20.50
CA ASN A 85 -15.33 -14.37 -20.46
C ASN A 85 -14.45 -13.41 -19.65
N ASP A 86 -15.05 -12.38 -19.05
CA ASP A 86 -14.43 -11.55 -18.02
C ASP A 86 -13.83 -12.42 -16.90
N ARG A 87 -12.98 -11.81 -16.07
CA ARG A 87 -12.36 -12.48 -14.91
C ARG A 87 -12.57 -11.64 -13.66
N PHE A 88 -12.60 -12.32 -12.51
CA PHE A 88 -12.50 -11.63 -11.22
C PHE A 88 -11.11 -11.87 -10.65
N ILE A 89 -10.41 -10.77 -10.38
CA ILE A 89 -9.19 -10.78 -9.58
C ILE A 89 -9.63 -10.59 -8.13
N VAL A 90 -9.56 -11.65 -7.32
CA VAL A 90 -9.89 -11.59 -5.90
C VAL A 90 -8.65 -11.09 -5.16
N ALA A 91 -8.75 -9.87 -4.64
CA ALA A 91 -7.72 -9.24 -3.83
C ALA A 91 -8.06 -9.33 -2.34
N GLU A 92 -7.04 -9.32 -1.50
CA GLU A 92 -7.19 -9.14 -0.07
C GLU A 92 -6.36 -7.96 0.40
N LEU A 93 -7.05 -7.01 1.02
CA LEU A 93 -6.46 -5.80 1.57
C LEU A 93 -6.96 -5.70 3.00
N ASN A 94 -6.05 -5.74 3.97
CA ASN A 94 -6.38 -5.52 5.37
C ASN A 94 -7.38 -6.54 5.95
N GLY A 95 -7.30 -7.80 5.50
CA GLY A 95 -8.23 -8.88 5.87
C GLY A 95 -9.60 -8.79 5.18
N MET A 96 -9.85 -7.74 4.38
CA MET A 96 -11.05 -7.63 3.57
C MET A 96 -10.79 -8.18 2.17
N LYS A 97 -11.66 -9.09 1.72
CA LYS A 97 -11.62 -9.64 0.37
C LYS A 97 -12.51 -8.82 -0.55
N ILE A 98 -12.01 -8.49 -1.74
CA ILE A 98 -12.74 -7.77 -2.78
C ILE A 98 -12.45 -8.45 -4.13
N ALA A 99 -13.47 -8.58 -4.97
CA ALA A 99 -13.30 -9.05 -6.33
C ALA A 99 -13.30 -7.86 -7.30
N PHE A 100 -12.25 -7.74 -8.09
CA PHE A 100 -12.17 -6.77 -9.18
C PHE A 100 -12.53 -7.44 -10.51
N ARG A 101 -13.59 -6.96 -11.16
CA ARG A 101 -13.97 -7.43 -12.49
C ARG A 101 -13.11 -6.79 -13.57
N VAL A 102 -12.48 -7.62 -14.38
CA VAL A 102 -11.61 -7.25 -15.51
C VAL A 102 -12.00 -8.02 -16.77
N HIS A 103 -11.63 -7.53 -17.96
CA HIS A 103 -12.06 -8.18 -19.21
C HIS A 103 -11.23 -9.42 -19.54
N SER A 104 -9.94 -9.39 -19.22
CA SER A 104 -9.03 -10.51 -19.44
C SER A 104 -7.89 -10.47 -18.45
N VAL A 105 -7.34 -11.62 -18.08
CA VAL A 105 -6.07 -11.72 -17.38
C VAL A 105 -5.07 -12.40 -18.30
N ASN A 106 -3.90 -11.81 -18.47
CA ASN A 106 -2.92 -12.21 -19.46
C ASN A 106 -1.87 -13.14 -18.84
N ARG A 107 -1.00 -12.60 -17.99
CA ARG A 107 0.11 -13.33 -17.35
C ARG A 107 0.58 -12.62 -16.09
N ILE A 108 1.26 -13.37 -15.23
CA ILE A 108 2.09 -12.81 -14.16
C ILE A 108 3.44 -12.43 -14.74
N GLN A 109 3.96 -11.29 -14.32
CA GLN A 109 5.24 -10.79 -14.78
C GLN A 109 6.06 -10.20 -13.63
N ARG A 110 7.33 -10.59 -13.57
CA ARG A 110 8.33 -9.98 -12.69
C ARG A 110 8.93 -8.77 -13.39
N ILE A 111 8.92 -7.62 -12.73
CA ILE A 111 9.44 -6.35 -13.20
C ILE A 111 10.34 -5.72 -12.15
N SER A 112 11.37 -5.01 -12.56
CA SER A 112 12.19 -4.22 -11.65
C SER A 112 11.58 -2.84 -11.44
N TRP A 113 11.82 -2.21 -10.29
CA TRP A 113 11.33 -0.86 -10.01
C TRP A 113 11.82 0.19 -11.03
N GLU A 114 12.98 0.01 -11.65
CA GLU A 114 13.50 0.93 -12.69
C GLU A 114 12.69 0.86 -13.98
N GLN A 115 11.86 -0.18 -14.17
CA GLN A 115 10.94 -0.31 -15.31
C GLN A 115 9.59 0.38 -15.04
N ILE A 116 9.41 0.95 -13.85
CA ILE A 116 8.20 1.65 -13.43
C ILE A 116 8.48 3.15 -13.45
N GLU A 117 7.85 3.85 -14.38
CA GLU A 117 7.90 5.31 -14.46
C GLU A 117 6.71 5.93 -13.73
N LYS A 118 6.93 7.01 -12.98
CA LYS A 118 5.83 7.80 -12.42
C LYS A 118 5.06 8.48 -13.56
N PRO A 119 3.71 8.51 -13.52
CA PRO A 119 2.95 9.27 -14.49
C PRO A 119 3.31 10.75 -14.42
N ASN A 120 3.75 11.36 -15.52
CA ASN A 120 3.98 12.81 -15.58
C ASN A 120 2.65 13.57 -15.49
N GLU A 121 2.64 14.81 -15.01
CA GLU A 121 1.41 15.61 -14.81
C GLU A 121 0.51 15.71 -16.06
N LEU A 122 1.11 15.71 -17.27
CA LEU A 122 0.39 15.70 -18.55
C LEU A 122 -0.18 14.33 -18.93
N SER A 123 0.45 13.24 -18.48
CA SER A 123 0.01 11.86 -18.67
C SER A 123 -0.95 11.39 -17.57
N ALA A 124 -0.94 12.06 -16.42
CA ALA A 124 -1.71 11.75 -15.22
C ALA A 124 -3.17 12.21 -15.28
N GLY A 125 -3.61 12.89 -16.35
CA GLY A 125 -5.00 13.33 -16.49
C GLY A 125 -6.00 12.19 -16.20
N LYS A 126 -7.16 12.48 -15.58
CA LYS A 126 -8.31 11.58 -15.30
C LYS A 126 -8.06 10.18 -14.69
N GLN A 127 -6.82 9.72 -14.47
CA GLN A 127 -6.52 8.39 -13.93
C GLN A 127 -5.90 8.51 -12.53
N PRO A 128 -6.69 8.90 -11.51
CA PRO A 128 -6.19 9.12 -10.15
C PRO A 128 -5.65 7.84 -9.49
N TYR A 129 -5.95 6.67 -10.05
CA TYR A 129 -5.60 5.38 -9.45
C TYR A 129 -4.31 4.75 -10.00
N ALA A 130 -3.44 5.50 -10.65
CA ALA A 130 -2.18 4.96 -11.18
C ALA A 130 -1.01 5.18 -10.19
N THR A 131 -0.36 4.11 -9.75
CA THR A 131 0.91 4.16 -9.00
C THR A 131 2.09 4.38 -9.95
N GLY A 132 2.02 3.83 -11.16
CA GLY A 132 3.12 3.84 -12.12
C GLY A 132 2.74 3.36 -13.52
N ILE A 133 3.63 3.59 -14.47
CA ILE A 133 3.56 3.06 -15.83
C ILE A 133 4.69 2.05 -16.00
N ILE A 134 4.32 0.81 -16.27
CA ILE A 134 5.23 -0.29 -16.53
C ILE A 134 5.51 -0.31 -18.03
N LYS A 135 6.79 -0.24 -18.41
CA LYS A 135 7.23 -0.40 -19.80
C LYS A 135 7.93 -1.74 -19.97
N PHE A 136 7.37 -2.61 -20.81
CA PHE A 136 7.95 -3.91 -21.10
C PHE A 136 7.69 -4.34 -22.54
N ASP A 137 8.71 -4.80 -23.27
CA ASP A 137 8.62 -5.28 -24.65
C ASP A 137 7.79 -4.39 -25.60
N GLN A 138 7.95 -3.06 -25.47
CA GLN A 138 7.20 -2.02 -26.21
C GLN A 138 5.71 -1.90 -25.88
N GLU A 139 5.21 -2.67 -24.91
CA GLU A 139 3.87 -2.52 -24.33
C GLU A 139 3.94 -1.66 -23.07
N MET A 140 2.91 -0.85 -22.86
CA MET A 140 2.73 -0.03 -21.66
C MET A 140 1.54 -0.55 -20.87
N SER A 141 1.74 -0.78 -19.58
CA SER A 141 0.68 -1.16 -18.65
C SER A 141 0.63 -0.18 -17.48
N ILE A 142 -0.57 0.19 -17.03
CA ILE A 142 -0.73 1.08 -15.87
C ILE A 142 -0.83 0.22 -14.62
N LEU A 143 0.10 0.43 -13.67
CA LEU A 143 0.03 -0.18 -12.34
C LEU A 143 -1.00 0.57 -11.50
N LEU A 144 -2.06 -0.14 -11.08
CA LEU A 144 -3.16 0.44 -10.33
C LEU A 144 -2.90 0.44 -8.81
N ASP A 145 -3.21 1.57 -8.17
CA ASP A 145 -3.36 1.73 -6.73
C ASP A 145 -4.75 1.23 -6.30
N ILE A 146 -4.84 -0.08 -6.04
CA ILE A 146 -6.08 -0.70 -5.59
C ILE A 146 -6.48 -0.28 -4.18
N GLU A 147 -5.55 0.16 -3.33
CA GLU A 147 -5.89 0.66 -2.00
C GLU A 147 -6.65 1.97 -2.11
N ARG A 148 -6.18 2.90 -2.97
CA ARG A 148 -6.88 4.14 -3.25
C ARG A 148 -8.30 3.90 -3.76
N ILE A 149 -8.48 2.93 -4.68
CA ILE A 149 -9.81 2.55 -5.19
C ILE A 149 -10.71 2.09 -4.04
N VAL A 150 -10.18 1.28 -3.12
CA VAL A 150 -10.96 0.72 -2.01
C VAL A 150 -11.32 1.78 -0.97
N VAL A 151 -10.38 2.66 -0.63
CA VAL A 151 -10.62 3.79 0.28
C VAL A 151 -11.65 4.77 -0.32
N GLU A 152 -11.63 5.00 -1.63
CA GLU A 152 -12.65 5.83 -2.29
C GLU A 152 -14.04 5.19 -2.25
N ILE A 153 -14.14 3.86 -2.44
CA ILE A 153 -15.40 3.13 -2.41
C ILE A 153 -15.99 3.06 -1.00
N ASN A 154 -15.15 2.95 0.02
CA ASN A 154 -15.57 2.91 1.41
C ASN A 154 -14.61 3.74 2.28
N PRO A 155 -14.89 5.05 2.44
CA PRO A 155 -14.06 5.96 3.24
C PRO A 155 -13.94 5.57 4.71
N ASP A 156 -14.90 4.83 5.27
CA ASP A 156 -14.84 4.35 6.67
C ASP A 156 -13.72 3.30 6.84
N LEU A 157 -13.29 2.65 5.75
CA LEU A 157 -12.06 1.85 5.78
C LEU A 157 -10.84 2.74 5.99
N GLY A 158 -10.84 4.01 5.62
CA GLY A 158 -9.72 4.92 5.86
C GLY A 158 -9.48 5.24 7.33
N GLY A 159 -10.26 4.69 8.26
CA GLY A 159 -10.22 5.05 9.68
C GLY A 159 -11.19 6.19 9.94
N SER A 160 -12.24 5.89 10.71
CA SER A 160 -13.20 6.89 11.12
C SER A 160 -12.57 7.84 12.15
N ALA A 161 -12.52 9.13 11.80
CA ALA A 161 -12.10 10.24 12.67
C ALA A 161 -12.79 10.20 14.07
N ASP A 162 -14.00 9.63 14.13
CA ASP A 162 -14.76 9.41 15.38
C ASP A 162 -14.03 8.52 16.40
N SER A 163 -13.14 7.63 15.96
CA SER A 163 -12.39 6.74 16.84
C SER A 163 -11.15 7.38 17.47
N ILE A 164 -10.58 8.42 16.85
CA ILE A 164 -9.38 9.11 17.33
C ILE A 164 -9.70 10.03 18.53
N GLN A 165 -10.92 10.58 18.58
CA GLN A 165 -11.39 11.41 19.71
C GLN A 165 -11.36 10.67 21.06
N THR A 166 -11.39 9.32 21.06
CA THR A 166 -11.35 8.51 22.28
C THR A 166 -9.97 8.43 22.94
N LEU A 167 -8.91 8.93 22.29
CA LEU A 167 -7.53 8.78 22.76
C LEU A 167 -7.09 9.81 23.83
N GLY A 168 -7.96 10.78 24.16
CA GLY A 168 -7.76 11.78 25.21
C GLY A 168 -6.71 12.86 24.89
N PRO A 169 -6.62 13.94 25.70
CA PRO A 169 -5.65 15.01 25.50
C PRO A 169 -4.24 14.56 25.89
N ARG A 170 -3.27 14.66 24.98
CA ARG A 170 -1.83 14.42 25.24
C ARG A 170 -1.00 15.52 24.58
N GLU A 171 0.08 15.97 25.24
CA GLU A 171 1.07 16.87 24.64
C GLU A 171 1.97 16.11 23.63
N ARG A 172 1.37 15.68 22.52
CA ARG A 172 2.04 15.00 21.40
C ARG A 172 2.68 15.98 20.40
N SER A 173 2.32 17.25 20.46
CA SER A 173 2.69 18.27 19.46
C SER A 173 4.20 18.46 19.32
N ALA A 174 4.99 18.27 20.39
CA ALA A 174 6.45 18.38 20.34
C ALA A 174 7.17 17.19 19.68
N LYS A 175 6.47 16.07 19.41
CA LYS A 175 7.07 14.87 18.84
C LYS A 175 7.17 14.99 17.32
N ARG A 176 8.35 14.67 16.78
CA ARG A 176 8.68 14.77 15.35
C ARG A 176 8.69 13.37 14.74
N ILE A 177 7.78 13.15 13.79
CA ILE A 177 7.60 11.86 13.11
C ILE A 177 8.02 12.04 11.65
N VAL A 178 8.80 11.08 11.14
CA VAL A 178 9.04 10.94 9.71
C VAL A 178 8.12 9.86 9.14
N VAL A 179 7.49 10.14 8.00
CA VAL A 179 6.62 9.21 7.28
C VAL A 179 7.19 8.96 5.89
N ALA A 180 7.30 7.70 5.49
CA ALA A 180 7.60 7.29 4.12
C ALA A 180 6.40 6.52 3.56
N GLU A 181 5.70 7.10 2.58
CA GLU A 181 4.48 6.57 1.98
C GLU A 181 4.36 7.10 0.55
N ASP A 182 4.33 6.21 -0.46
CA ASP A 182 4.33 6.60 -1.87
C ASP A 182 2.94 7.00 -2.37
N SER A 183 1.88 6.36 -1.86
CA SER A 183 0.50 6.73 -2.20
C SER A 183 0.12 8.08 -1.59
N ALA A 184 -0.11 9.08 -2.46
CA ALA A 184 -0.44 10.43 -2.02
C ALA A 184 -1.72 10.51 -1.18
N VAL A 185 -2.71 9.65 -1.47
CA VAL A 185 -3.97 9.61 -0.73
C VAL A 185 -3.76 8.99 0.64
N LEU A 186 -3.10 7.83 0.72
CA LEU A 186 -2.81 7.18 2.00
C LEU A 186 -1.90 8.04 2.88
N ARG A 187 -0.93 8.74 2.27
CA ARG A 187 -0.08 9.68 2.97
C ARG A 187 -0.87 10.84 3.57
N SER A 188 -1.79 11.45 2.81
CA SER A 188 -2.65 12.52 3.34
C SER A 188 -3.49 12.02 4.50
N LEU A 189 -4.19 10.90 4.31
CA LEU A 189 -5.03 10.27 5.34
C LEU A 189 -4.25 9.98 6.63
N LEU A 190 -3.03 9.46 6.48
CA LEU A 190 -2.13 9.17 7.59
C LEU A 190 -1.70 10.46 8.31
N ILE A 191 -1.32 11.51 7.58
CA ILE A 191 -0.96 12.81 8.17
C ILE A 191 -2.15 13.43 8.90
N ASP A 192 -3.34 13.41 8.29
CA ASP A 192 -4.57 13.95 8.87
C ASP A 192 -4.90 13.22 10.17
N THR A 193 -4.80 11.90 10.18
CA THR A 193 -4.99 11.05 11.36
C THR A 193 -3.97 11.35 12.47
N LEU A 194 -2.69 11.49 12.11
CA LEU A 194 -1.64 11.85 13.07
C LEU A 194 -1.89 13.24 13.66
N SER A 195 -2.32 14.20 12.83
CA SER A 195 -2.69 15.55 13.24
C SER A 195 -3.89 15.55 14.20
N GLU A 196 -4.95 14.81 13.88
CA GLU A 196 -6.10 14.60 14.77
C GLU A 196 -5.71 13.93 16.09
N ALA A 197 -4.72 13.04 16.05
CA ALA A 197 -4.14 12.44 17.24
C ALA A 197 -3.21 13.40 18.02
N GLY A 198 -2.94 14.62 17.53
CA GLY A 198 -2.11 15.64 18.18
C GLY A 198 -0.63 15.60 17.80
N TYR A 199 -0.23 14.82 16.79
CA TYR A 199 1.11 14.83 16.22
C TYR A 199 1.18 15.89 15.10
N GLU A 200 1.61 17.11 15.46
CA GLU A 200 1.65 18.24 14.52
C GLU A 200 2.95 18.31 13.70
N ASN A 201 4.04 17.73 14.21
CA ASN A 201 5.35 17.80 13.55
C ASN A 201 5.64 16.54 12.72
N VAL A 202 4.92 16.37 11.61
CA VAL A 202 5.11 15.25 10.67
C VAL A 202 5.85 15.70 9.42
N LYS A 203 6.97 15.06 9.09
CA LYS A 203 7.68 15.24 7.81
C LYS A 203 7.48 14.00 6.95
N SER A 204 6.98 14.17 5.73
CA SER A 204 6.64 13.05 4.86
C SER A 204 7.47 12.99 3.58
N PHE A 205 7.76 11.78 3.11
CA PHE A 205 8.52 11.47 1.90
C PHE A 205 7.75 10.49 1.01
N GLN A 206 8.07 10.46 -0.29
CA GLN A 206 7.33 9.65 -1.27
C GLN A 206 7.93 8.26 -1.51
N ASN A 207 9.03 7.93 -0.83
CA ASN A 207 9.71 6.62 -0.92
C ASN A 207 10.73 6.49 0.22
N GLY A 208 11.27 5.29 0.38
CA GLY A 208 12.28 5.02 1.41
C GLY A 208 13.63 5.67 1.14
N ARG A 209 13.98 5.97 -0.12
CA ARG A 209 15.27 6.59 -0.48
C ARG A 209 15.35 8.02 0.04
N GLU A 210 14.33 8.84 -0.24
CA GLU A 210 14.25 10.22 0.24
C GLU A 210 14.25 10.29 1.77
N ALA A 211 13.49 9.41 2.43
CA ALA A 211 13.47 9.32 3.89
C ALA A 211 14.84 8.93 4.45
N TRP A 212 15.52 7.96 3.83
CA TRP A 212 16.87 7.55 4.20
C TRP A 212 17.88 8.70 4.07
N GLU A 213 17.89 9.41 2.94
CA GLU A 213 18.81 10.53 2.68
C GLU A 213 18.63 11.63 3.72
N TYR A 214 17.40 11.99 4.06
CA TYR A 214 17.10 12.95 5.12
C TYR A 214 17.61 12.50 6.50
N LEU A 215 17.42 11.22 6.86
CA LEU A 215 17.88 10.70 8.15
C LEU A 215 19.41 10.65 8.24
N VAL A 216 20.08 10.34 7.13
CA VAL A 216 21.55 10.37 7.06
C VAL A 216 22.07 11.79 7.19
N GLU A 217 21.49 12.77 6.49
CA GLU A 217 21.88 14.18 6.61
C GLU A 217 21.80 14.67 8.06
N LEU A 218 20.73 14.29 8.79
CA LEU A 218 20.63 14.57 10.23
C LEU A 218 21.70 13.85 11.06
N ALA A 219 22.08 12.64 10.66
CA ALA A 219 23.08 11.83 11.35
C ALA A 219 24.53 12.18 10.99
N GLU A 220 24.76 13.01 9.98
CA GLU A 220 26.07 13.59 9.67
C GLU A 220 26.34 14.85 10.49
N ASP A 221 25.31 15.55 10.94
CA ASP A 221 25.45 16.65 11.88
C ASP A 221 25.86 16.14 13.27
N GLU A 222 27.14 16.27 13.62
CA GLU A 222 27.68 15.89 14.93
C GLU A 222 27.19 16.79 16.07
N SER A 223 26.65 17.98 15.76
CA SER A 223 26.18 18.93 16.77
C SER A 223 24.81 18.60 17.34
N THR A 224 24.09 17.65 16.73
CA THR A 224 22.73 17.28 17.14
C THR A 224 22.57 15.76 17.25
N ASN A 225 21.73 15.29 18.17
CA ASN A 225 21.36 13.89 18.21
C ASN A 225 20.19 13.63 17.23
N PRO A 226 20.33 12.73 16.24
CA PRO A 226 19.26 12.46 15.27
C PRO A 226 17.94 12.05 15.93
N THR A 227 18.00 11.29 17.04
CA THR A 227 16.79 10.84 17.74
C THR A 227 16.08 11.97 18.51
N GLU A 228 16.75 13.10 18.73
CA GLU A 228 16.07 14.30 19.21
C GLU A 228 15.30 14.96 18.06
N LYS A 229 15.88 15.00 16.86
CA LYS A 229 15.31 15.64 15.66
C LYS A 229 14.18 14.82 15.03
N VAL A 230 14.23 13.50 15.16
CA VAL A 230 13.20 12.57 14.71
C VAL A 230 13.03 11.52 15.79
N GLN A 231 11.85 11.41 16.37
CA GLN A 231 11.58 10.43 17.44
C GLN A 231 10.98 9.12 16.92
N LEU A 232 10.43 9.10 15.71
CA LEU A 232 9.86 7.90 15.11
C LEU A 232 9.90 7.98 13.58
N LEU A 233 10.23 6.85 12.95
CA LEU A 233 10.04 6.62 11.53
C LEU A 233 8.83 5.69 11.33
N LEU A 234 7.90 6.12 10.51
CA LEU A 234 6.79 5.34 10.01
C LEU A 234 7.02 5.08 8.52
N THR A 235 6.97 3.82 8.09
CA THR A 235 7.23 3.46 6.69
C THR A 235 6.20 2.49 6.17
N ASP A 236 5.69 2.73 4.96
CA ASP A 236 5.07 1.69 4.17
C ASP A 236 6.13 0.67 3.70
N ILE A 237 5.70 -0.53 3.32
CA ILE A 237 6.59 -1.54 2.74
C ILE A 237 6.75 -1.30 1.24
N GLU A 238 5.65 -1.10 0.51
CA GLU A 238 5.60 -1.14 -0.95
C GLU A 238 5.87 0.23 -1.56
N MET A 239 7.13 0.65 -1.53
CA MET A 239 7.54 1.92 -2.11
C MET A 239 8.50 1.71 -3.28
N PRO A 240 8.44 2.56 -4.33
CA PRO A 240 9.44 2.56 -5.39
C PRO A 240 10.82 2.98 -4.84
N GLN A 241 11.88 2.62 -5.58
CA GLN A 241 13.29 2.95 -5.31
C GLN A 241 13.93 2.35 -4.05
N MET A 242 13.19 2.29 -2.93
CA MET A 242 13.59 1.63 -1.70
C MET A 242 12.34 1.25 -0.90
N ASP A 243 12.18 -0.05 -0.66
CA ASP A 243 11.10 -0.61 0.14
C ASP A 243 11.29 -0.34 1.66
N GLY A 244 10.20 -0.47 2.43
CA GLY A 244 10.22 -0.21 3.87
C GLY A 244 11.10 -1.17 4.68
N HIS A 245 11.28 -2.41 4.24
CA HIS A 245 12.18 -3.36 4.91
C HIS A 245 13.65 -2.96 4.70
N HIS A 246 14.01 -2.55 3.49
CA HIS A 246 15.34 -2.03 3.17
C HIS A 246 15.64 -0.75 3.92
N LEU A 247 14.68 0.18 3.98
CA LEU A 247 14.81 1.40 4.77
C LEU A 247 15.03 1.05 6.26
N THR A 248 14.19 0.18 6.82
CA THR A 248 14.30 -0.24 8.22
C THR A 248 15.65 -0.87 8.51
N LEU A 249 16.10 -1.79 7.67
CA LEU A 249 17.41 -2.46 7.81
C LEU A 249 18.56 -1.43 7.82
N ARG A 250 18.54 -0.46 6.89
CA ARG A 250 19.56 0.59 6.82
C ARG A 250 19.58 1.46 8.08
N VAL A 251 18.41 1.90 8.55
CA VAL A 251 18.27 2.66 9.80
C VAL A 251 18.84 1.87 10.98
N LYS A 252 18.49 0.58 11.08
CA LYS A 252 18.90 -0.28 12.19
C LYS A 252 20.37 -0.67 12.18
N GLN A 253 21.02 -0.64 11.02
CA GLN A 253 22.46 -0.88 10.88
C GLN A 253 23.31 0.39 11.04
N HIS A 254 22.72 1.57 10.97
CA HIS A 254 23.45 2.83 11.04
C HIS A 254 23.83 3.20 12.49
N ALA A 255 25.09 3.55 12.72
CA ALA A 255 25.67 3.72 14.06
C ALA A 255 24.92 4.73 14.94
N ARG A 256 24.41 5.82 14.35
CA ARG A 256 23.70 6.91 15.05
C ARG A 256 22.17 6.85 14.93
N LEU A 257 21.62 6.01 14.05
CA LEU A 257 20.16 5.93 13.81
C LEU A 257 19.52 4.64 14.34
N LYS A 258 20.31 3.63 14.69
CA LYS A 258 19.81 2.31 15.10
C LYS A 258 18.78 2.33 16.24
N GLU A 259 18.88 3.32 17.14
CA GLU A 259 17.98 3.51 18.27
C GLU A 259 16.64 4.16 17.88
N LEU A 260 16.54 4.76 16.68
CA LEU A 260 15.28 5.35 16.19
C LEU A 260 14.20 4.27 16.07
N PRO A 261 13.06 4.40 16.76
CA PRO A 261 11.93 3.49 16.57
C PRO A 261 11.43 3.52 15.13
N VAL A 262 11.23 2.34 14.53
CA VAL A 262 10.69 2.21 13.18
C VAL A 262 9.42 1.38 13.23
N ILE A 263 8.29 1.98 12.86
CA ILE A 263 7.03 1.26 12.70
C ILE A 263 6.78 1.05 11.22
N ILE A 264 6.51 -0.20 10.85
CA ILE A 264 6.09 -0.55 9.50
C ILE A 264 4.55 -0.51 9.45
N PHE A 265 3.98 0.27 8.54
CA PHE A 265 2.53 0.39 8.36
C PHE A 265 2.15 0.06 6.93
N SER A 266 1.61 -1.15 6.70
CA SER A 266 1.43 -1.70 5.35
C SER A 266 0.10 -2.41 5.18
N SER A 267 -0.41 -2.47 3.95
CA SER A 267 -1.62 -3.24 3.58
C SER A 267 -1.37 -4.72 3.38
N LEU A 268 -0.11 -5.12 3.30
CA LEU A 268 0.32 -6.51 3.19
C LEU A 268 0.91 -6.97 4.52
N ILE A 269 0.10 -7.67 5.30
CA ILE A 269 0.58 -8.41 6.47
C ILE A 269 0.32 -9.89 6.23
N THR A 270 1.36 -10.59 5.82
CA THR A 270 1.47 -12.04 5.91
C THR A 270 2.42 -12.40 7.04
N ASP A 271 2.34 -13.63 7.56
CA ASP A 271 3.27 -14.09 8.61
C ASP A 271 4.73 -13.94 8.17
N ASP A 272 5.03 -14.21 6.90
CA ASP A 272 6.37 -14.05 6.33
C ASP A 272 6.84 -12.58 6.34
N LEU A 273 5.97 -11.64 5.95
CA LEU A 273 6.28 -10.21 5.97
C LEU A 273 6.43 -9.69 7.40
N PHE A 274 5.60 -10.18 8.33
CA PHE A 274 5.70 -9.85 9.74
C PHE A 274 7.04 -10.30 10.33
N HIS A 275 7.41 -11.58 10.13
CA HIS A 275 8.70 -12.10 10.57
C HIS A 275 9.89 -11.39 9.91
N LYS A 276 9.73 -10.94 8.67
CA LYS A 276 10.75 -10.13 7.99
C LYS A 276 10.91 -8.75 8.64
N GLY A 277 9.81 -8.10 9.01
CA GLY A 277 9.82 -6.85 9.79
C GLY A 277 10.63 -6.98 11.08
N GLU A 278 10.39 -8.05 11.85
CA GLU A 278 11.16 -8.35 13.06
C GLU A 278 12.65 -8.58 12.76
N LYS A 279 12.97 -9.35 11.71
CA LYS A 279 14.37 -9.64 11.32
C LYS A 279 15.15 -8.40 10.91
N VAL A 280 14.52 -7.42 10.27
CA VAL A 280 15.18 -6.16 9.88
C VAL A 280 15.25 -5.15 11.04
N GLY A 281 14.66 -5.46 12.19
CA GLY A 281 14.73 -4.66 13.41
C GLY A 281 13.61 -3.62 13.53
N ALA A 282 12.47 -3.81 12.87
CA ALA A 282 11.29 -2.96 13.09
C ALA A 282 10.86 -3.02 14.57
N SER A 283 10.45 -1.88 15.11
CA SER A 283 9.96 -1.76 16.49
C SER A 283 8.52 -2.27 16.61
N ALA A 284 7.70 -2.07 15.59
CA ALA A 284 6.37 -2.63 15.47
C ALA A 284 5.95 -2.73 14.00
N GLN A 285 4.91 -3.51 13.74
CA GLN A 285 4.26 -3.60 12.44
C GLN A 285 2.75 -3.56 12.60
N VAL A 286 2.09 -2.69 11.84
CA VAL A 286 0.65 -2.43 11.92
C VAL A 286 0.03 -2.55 10.53
N SER A 287 -1.11 -3.24 10.43
CA SER A 287 -1.83 -3.35 9.16
C SER A 287 -2.56 -2.04 8.88
N LYS A 288 -2.49 -1.54 7.64
CA LYS A 288 -3.50 -0.62 7.14
C LYS A 288 -4.89 -1.29 7.28
N PRO A 289 -6.00 -0.54 7.42
CA PRO A 289 -6.07 0.87 7.74
C PRO A 289 -6.25 1.06 9.27
N LYS A 290 -5.62 0.22 10.10
CA LYS A 290 -5.82 0.25 11.57
C LYS A 290 -5.11 1.45 12.21
N LEU A 291 -5.54 2.66 11.86
CA LEU A 291 -4.90 3.91 12.26
C LEU A 291 -4.96 4.15 13.77
N VAL A 292 -6.03 3.71 14.44
CA VAL A 292 -6.13 3.75 15.90
C VAL A 292 -5.05 2.89 16.56
N ASP A 293 -4.83 1.68 16.04
CA ASP A 293 -3.80 0.79 16.56
C ASP A 293 -2.41 1.34 16.24
N LEU A 294 -2.23 1.95 15.08
CA LEU A 294 -1.01 2.67 14.73
C LEU A 294 -0.70 3.79 15.74
N VAL A 295 -1.67 4.65 16.07
CA VAL A 295 -1.47 5.72 17.06
C VAL A 295 -1.10 5.14 18.44
N LYS A 296 -1.73 4.05 18.86
CA LYS A 296 -1.36 3.35 20.10
C LYS A 296 0.07 2.81 20.07
N GLU A 297 0.50 2.24 18.95
CA GLU A 297 1.89 1.78 18.81
C GLU A 297 2.86 2.97 18.84
N ILE A 298 2.58 4.05 18.11
CA ILE A 298 3.39 5.28 18.14
C ILE A 298 3.56 5.76 19.58
N ASP A 299 2.44 5.88 20.33
CA ASP A 299 2.46 6.32 21.72
C ASP A 299 3.43 5.49 22.58
N LYS A 300 3.47 4.17 22.43
CA LYS A 300 4.34 3.29 23.23
C LYS A 300 5.82 3.58 23.06
N PHE A 301 6.24 4.11 21.92
CA PHE A 301 7.65 4.34 21.61
C PHE A 301 8.10 5.77 21.86
N ILE A 302 7.19 6.75 21.82
CA ILE A 302 7.57 8.17 21.87
C ILE A 302 6.87 9.00 22.95
N LEU A 303 5.96 8.42 23.76
CA LEU A 303 5.37 9.07 24.93
C LEU A 303 5.76 8.33 26.22
#